data_AF-A0A6A4APB0-F1
#
_entry.id   AF-A0A6A4APB0-F1
#
_cell.length_a   1.000
_cell.length_b   1.000
_cell.length_c   1.000
_cell.angle_alpha   90.00
_cell.angle_beta   90.00
_cell.angle_gamma   90.00
#
_symmetry.space_group_name_H-M   'P 1'
#
loop_
_entity.id
_entity.type
_entity.pdbx_description
1 polymer ?
#
loop_
_entity_poly.entity_id
_entity_poly.type
_entity_poly.pdbx_seq_one_letter_code
_entity_poly.pdbx_strand_id
1 'polypeptide(L)'
;MSIPQPIFEVIRPPELSSWEHAALIEWYREWERYVEKIRHRCSTTGETFENVVATVKGSVKPKTLKNMATYVLKKPVASVTDDDIMTAVQARCRTL
;
A
#
# COMPACT_ATOMS: atom_id res chain seq x y z
N MET A 1 -4.74 -27.62 -27.55
CA MET A 1 -5.67 -26.84 -26.69
C MET A 1 -5.00 -25.51 -26.41
N SER A 2 -5.61 -24.38 -26.80
CA SER A 2 -5.06 -23.05 -26.48
C SER A 2 -5.42 -22.73 -25.03
N ILE A 3 -4.40 -22.58 -24.17
CA ILE A 3 -4.60 -22.02 -22.84
C ILE A 3 -5.12 -20.59 -23.06
N PRO A 4 -6.29 -20.21 -22.55
CA PRO A 4 -6.74 -18.84 -22.65
C PRO A 4 -5.69 -17.94 -22.00
N GLN A 5 -5.20 -16.94 -22.73
CA GLN A 5 -4.28 -15.95 -22.18
C GLN A 5 -5.01 -15.28 -21.00
N PRO A 6 -4.44 -15.31 -19.78
CA PRO A 6 -5.05 -14.63 -18.66
C PRO A 6 -5.22 -13.16 -19.03
N ILE A 7 -6.44 -12.65 -18.98
CA ILE A 7 -6.68 -11.21 -19.00
C ILE A 7 -6.10 -10.72 -17.68
N PHE A 8 -4.86 -10.25 -17.69
CA PHE A 8 -4.25 -9.66 -16.51
C PHE A 8 -4.92 -8.32 -16.26
N GLU A 9 -5.98 -8.33 -15.44
CA GLU A 9 -6.49 -7.12 -14.83
C GLU A 9 -5.33 -6.47 -14.06
N VAL A 10 -5.05 -5.21 -14.37
CA VAL A 10 -3.98 -4.48 -13.69
C VAL A 10 -4.42 -4.25 -12.25
N ILE A 11 -3.93 -5.08 -11.33
CA ILE A 11 -4.13 -4.92 -9.89
C ILE A 11 -3.33 -3.70 -9.45
N ARG A 12 -4.00 -2.56 -9.22
CA ARG A 12 -3.36 -1.30 -8.80
C ARG A 12 -3.32 -1.19 -7.26
N PRO A 13 -2.23 -0.69 -6.68
CA PRO A 13 -2.21 -0.36 -5.26
C PRO A 13 -3.17 0.80 -4.98
N PRO A 14 -3.81 0.83 -3.80
CA PRO A 14 -4.64 1.96 -3.39
C PRO A 14 -3.77 3.18 -3.11
N GLU A 15 -4.27 4.37 -3.43
CA GLU A 15 -3.54 5.61 -3.22
C GLU A 15 -3.92 6.27 -1.89
N LEU A 16 -2.97 6.44 -0.97
CA LEU A 16 -3.21 7.15 0.28
C LEU A 16 -3.16 8.66 0.04
N SER A 17 -4.34 9.25 -0.11
CA SER A 17 -4.50 10.66 -0.47
C SER A 17 -4.74 11.60 0.70
N SER A 18 -5.27 11.10 1.82
CA SER A 18 -5.59 11.87 3.02
C SER A 18 -5.09 11.17 4.28
N TRP A 19 -4.82 11.93 5.34
CA TRP A 19 -4.43 11.42 6.65
C TRP A 19 -5.61 11.47 7.65
N GLU A 20 -6.84 11.60 7.17
CA GLU A 20 -8.06 11.50 7.98
C GLU A 20 -8.34 10.06 8.41
N HIS A 21 -8.98 9.87 9.56
CA HIS A 21 -9.19 8.54 10.14
C HIS A 21 -10.02 7.62 9.21
N ALA A 22 -11.11 8.12 8.62
CA ALA A 22 -11.93 7.36 7.68
C ALA A 22 -11.15 6.94 6.43
N ALA A 23 -10.38 7.86 5.85
CA ALA A 23 -9.53 7.59 4.68
C ALA A 23 -8.45 6.55 4.98
N LEU A 24 -7.90 6.54 6.21
CA LEU A 24 -6.90 5.56 6.63
C LEU A 24 -7.49 4.16 6.81
N ILE A 25 -8.70 4.05 7.37
CA ILE A 25 -9.40 2.76 7.50
C ILE A 25 -9.69 2.20 6.10
N GLU A 26 -10.22 3.03 5.20
CA GLU A 26 -10.53 2.61 3.84
C GLU A 26 -9.27 2.18 3.10
N TRP A 27 -8.22 3.02 3.11
CA TRP A 27 -6.96 2.71 2.46
C TRP A 27 -6.33 1.42 3.02
N TYR A 28 -6.34 1.22 4.34
CA TYR A 28 -5.78 0.02 4.97
C TYR A 28 -6.51 -1.25 4.53
N ARG A 29 -7.85 -1.21 4.45
CA ARG A 29 -8.66 -2.34 3.94
C ARG A 29 -8.37 -2.62 2.47
N GLU A 30 -8.29 -1.58 1.64
CA GLU A 30 -7.95 -1.74 0.23
C GLU A 30 -6.51 -2.23 0.03
N TRP A 31 -5.59 -1.85 0.92
CA TRP A 31 -4.21 -2.33 0.90
C TRP A 31 -4.12 -3.83 1.20
N GLU A 32 -4.85 -4.31 2.22
CA GLU A 32 -4.95 -5.75 2.51
C GLU A 32 -5.54 -6.53 1.33
N ARG A 33 -6.61 -6.00 0.71
CA ARG A 33 -7.21 -6.60 -0.50
C ARG A 33 -6.25 -6.63 -1.68
N TYR A 34 -5.49 -5.55 -1.88
CA TYR A 34 -4.46 -5.47 -2.91
C TYR A 34 -3.38 -6.53 -2.70
N VAL A 35 -2.82 -6.62 -1.49
CA VAL A 35 -1.80 -7.61 -1.13
C VAL A 35 -2.29 -9.03 -1.39
N GLU A 36 -3.53 -9.35 -0.99
CA GLU A 36 -4.12 -10.67 -1.21
C GLU A 36 -4.23 -11.02 -2.70
N LYS A 37 -4.71 -10.07 -3.52
CA LYS A 37 -4.78 -10.25 -4.98
C LYS A 37 -3.40 -10.47 -5.61
N ILE A 38 -2.37 -9.74 -5.15
CA ILE A 38 -1.01 -9.91 -5.63
C ILE A 38 -0.45 -11.27 -5.24
N ARG A 39 -0.68 -11.74 -4.00
CA ARG A 39 -0.30 -13.09 -3.56
C ARG A 39 -0.95 -14.17 -4.42
N HIS A 40 -2.25 -14.02 -4.70
CA HIS A 40 -2.96 -14.95 -5.57
C HIS A 40 -2.38 -14.98 -6.99
N ARG A 41 -2.09 -13.80 -7.58
CA ARG A 41 -1.42 -13.73 -8.89
C ARG A 41 -0.08 -14.45 -8.86
N CYS A 42 0.77 -14.17 -7.87
CA CYS A 42 2.09 -14.82 -7.72
C CYS A 42 1.97 -16.35 -7.63
N SER A 43 0.95 -16.87 -6.93
CA SER A 43 0.71 -18.31 -6.84
C SER A 43 0.33 -18.94 -8.19
N THR A 44 -0.25 -18.16 -9.10
CA THR A 44 -0.68 -18.62 -10.42
C THR A 44 0.41 -18.45 -11.49
N THR A 45 1.20 -17.37 -11.41
CA THR A 45 2.23 -17.00 -12.40
C THR A 45 3.63 -17.51 -12.04
N GLY A 46 3.87 -17.85 -10.77
CA GLY A 46 5.21 -18.16 -10.26
C GLY A 46 6.08 -16.91 -10.03
N GLU A 47 5.51 -15.71 -10.10
CA GLU A 47 6.22 -14.46 -9.80
C GLU A 47 6.62 -14.39 -8.32
N THR A 48 7.77 -13.76 -8.03
CA THR A 48 8.20 -13.46 -6.65
C THR A 48 7.41 -12.27 -6.12
N PHE A 49 6.70 -12.45 -4.99
CA PHE A 49 5.81 -11.45 -4.41
C PHE A 49 6.50 -10.10 -4.16
N GLU A 50 7.70 -10.12 -3.61
CA GLU A 50 8.50 -8.94 -3.26
C GLU A 50 8.84 -8.10 -4.50
N ASN A 51 8.93 -8.72 -5.68
CA ASN A 51 9.25 -8.03 -6.93
C ASN A 51 8.03 -7.34 -7.55
N VAL A 52 6.82 -7.73 -7.16
CA VAL A 52 5.58 -7.29 -7.81
C VAL A 52 4.65 -6.48 -6.92
N VAL A 53 4.81 -6.57 -5.60
CA VAL A 53 4.06 -5.75 -4.65
C VAL A 53 4.56 -4.32 -4.69
N ALA A 54 3.65 -3.35 -4.67
CA ALA A 54 3.99 -1.96 -4.52
C ALA A 54 4.58 -1.69 -3.13
N THR A 55 5.46 -0.70 -3.03
CA THR A 55 5.90 -0.18 -1.73
C THR A 55 4.78 0.61 -1.09
N VAL A 56 4.66 0.53 0.25
CA VAL A 56 3.70 1.34 1.01
C VAL A 56 3.99 2.81 0.75
N LYS A 57 5.25 3.23 0.81
CA LYS A 57 5.67 4.60 0.51
C LYS A 57 5.31 5.04 -0.90
N GLY A 58 5.43 4.16 -1.90
CA GLY A 58 5.06 4.42 -3.29
C GLY A 58 3.55 4.57 -3.50
N SER A 59 2.74 4.08 -2.57
CA SER A 59 1.28 4.19 -2.61
C SER A 59 0.76 5.48 -1.94
N VAL A 60 1.62 6.30 -1.33
CA VAL A 60 1.22 7.54 -0.66
C VAL A 60 1.39 8.74 -1.58
N LYS A 61 0.37 9.63 -1.66
CA LYS A 61 0.51 10.89 -2.41
C LYS A 61 1.71 11.70 -1.90
N PRO A 62 2.53 12.31 -2.76
CA PRO A 62 3.72 13.06 -2.35
C PRO A 62 3.45 14.14 -1.29
N LYS A 63 2.33 14.87 -1.42
CA LYS A 63 1.91 15.88 -0.44
C LYS A 63 1.59 15.26 0.92
N THR A 64 0.86 14.16 0.93
CA THR A 64 0.48 13.42 2.14
C THR A 64 1.70 12.80 2.81
N LEU A 65 2.63 12.23 2.02
CA LEU A 65 3.89 11.70 2.50
C LEU A 65 4.75 12.79 3.17
N LYS A 66 4.87 13.98 2.55
CA LYS A 66 5.62 15.10 3.12
C LYS A 66 5.02 15.56 4.46
N ASN A 67 3.69 15.67 4.53
CA ASN A 67 2.99 16.06 5.75
C ASN A 67 3.16 15.02 6.85
N MET A 68 2.99 13.73 6.53
CA MET A 68 3.17 12.63 7.47
C MET A 68 4.60 12.57 8.00
N ALA A 69 5.60 12.67 7.11
CA ALA A 69 7.01 12.66 7.49
C ALA A 69 7.34 13.80 8.48
N THR A 70 6.80 14.99 8.22
CA THR A 70 7.04 16.19 9.04
C THR A 70 6.32 16.13 10.39
N TYR A 71 5.01 15.87 10.38
CA TYR A 71 4.15 16.08 11.55
C TYR A 71 3.90 14.81 12.37
N VAL A 72 3.97 13.63 11.74
CA VAL A 72 3.66 12.35 12.39
C VAL A 72 4.94 11.64 12.75
N LEU A 73 5.79 11.38 11.74
CA LEU A 73 7.00 10.58 11.90
C LEU A 73 8.21 11.40 12.39
N LYS A 74 8.13 12.74 12.28
CA LYS A 74 9.17 13.69 12.69
C LYS A 74 10.56 13.35 12.14
N LYS A 75 10.63 12.95 10.87
CA LYS A 75 11.89 12.59 10.19
C LYS A 75 11.90 12.97 8.70
N PRO A 76 13.08 13.10 8.07
CA PRO A 76 13.17 13.40 6.65
C PRO A 76 12.45 12.36 5.78
N VAL A 77 11.77 12.82 4.71
CA VAL A 77 11.07 11.94 3.74
C VAL A 77 12.00 10.85 3.19
N ALA A 78 13.28 11.15 3.00
CA ALA A 78 14.29 10.19 2.55
C ALA A 78 14.46 9.00 3.51
N SER A 79 14.35 9.23 4.82
CA SER A 79 14.48 8.21 5.87
C SER A 79 13.19 7.47 6.22
N VAL A 80 12.04 7.85 5.65
CA VAL A 80 10.77 7.17 5.88
C VAL A 80 10.76 5.83 5.14
N THR A 81 10.48 4.75 5.86
CA THR A 81 10.33 3.40 5.33
C THR A 81 8.86 3.00 5.18
N ASP A 82 8.60 1.89 4.50
CA ASP A 82 7.27 1.32 4.40
C ASP A 82 6.71 0.91 5.78
N ASP A 83 7.56 0.36 6.65
CA ASP A 83 7.21 -0.04 8.01
C ASP A 83 6.80 1.15 8.87
N ASP A 84 7.49 2.28 8.73
CA ASP A 84 7.14 3.51 9.45
C ASP A 84 5.72 3.97 9.13
N ILE A 85 5.38 3.96 7.84
CA ILE A 85 4.07 4.38 7.35
C ILE A 85 3.01 3.39 7.81
N MET A 86 3.26 2.08 7.65
CA MET A 86 2.30 1.05 8.04
C MET A 86 2.02 1.06 9.54
N THR A 87 3.05 1.22 10.36
CA THR A 87 2.92 1.34 11.82
C THR A 87 2.08 2.57 12.19
N ALA A 88 2.31 3.71 11.55
CA ALA A 88 1.55 4.94 11.80
C ALA A 88 0.08 4.81 11.36
N VAL A 89 -0.19 4.18 10.20
CA VAL A 89 -1.56 3.89 9.73
C VAL A 89 -2.28 3.00 10.74
N GLN A 90 -1.68 1.86 11.13
CA GLN A 90 -2.29 0.92 12.07
C GLN A 90 -2.54 1.56 13.44
N ALA A 91 -1.59 2.35 13.95
CA ALA A 91 -1.77 3.08 15.20
C ALA A 91 -2.97 4.03 15.13
N ARG A 92 -3.11 4.78 14.03
CA ARG A 92 -4.19 5.74 13.84
C ARG A 92 -5.56 5.09 13.55
N CYS A 93 -5.59 3.93 12.91
CA CYS A 93 -6.82 3.15 12.71
C CYS A 93 -7.34 2.56 14.04
N ARG A 94 -6.49 2.40 15.06
CA ARG A 94 -6.87 1.87 16.39
C ARG A 94 -7.35 2.93 17.36
N THR A 95 -7.06 4.21 17.12
CA THR A 95 -7.52 5.33 17.95
C THR A 95 -8.90 5.79 17.47
N LEU A 96 -9.91 5.66 18.34
CA LEU A 96 -11.28 6.16 18.16
C LEU A 96 -11.36 7.69 18.22
#